data_AF-A0A5M8QTD5-F1
#
_entry.id   AF-A0A5M8QTD5-F1
#
_cell.length_a   1.000
_cell.length_b   1.000
_cell.length_c   1.000
_cell.angle_alpha   90.00
_cell.angle_beta   90.00
_cell.angle_gamma   90.00
#
_symmetry.space_group_name_H-M   'P 1'
#
loop_
_entity.id
_entity.type
_entity.pdbx_description
1 polymer ?
#
loop_
_entity_poly.entity_id
_entity_poly.type
_entity_poly.pdbx_seq_one_letter_code
_entity_poly.pdbx_strand_id
1 'polypeptide(L)'
;MADGQPRRAADSAGRPWEGRSFDHHDTAYAHDDGSAPAGFVDAVRALADGSGGRSAVVDALRGARLLVPLLAAAGETGVDDRGRTVDKTQELSIVTVLGPDGRPILPMFSSVDGMRGWNAAARPVPTGIGRAAAAALDGPGRIVVDPGAATELVLTRTMLEALLTDAPWTWGVEDPAVQGAVVDAMLAQPAVQAVVLATGDPRSTLAGADLEVHALVDAAPDAAEQVQCAAAALADAELVRERIDSVAVRVHRWDGGAARLPLRAPAVLAVTRAEREAAR
;
A
#
# COMPACT_ATOMS: atom_id res chain seq x y z
N MET A 1 18.94 12.31 -62.06
CA MET A 1 17.81 13.04 -61.48
C MET A 1 17.01 12.03 -60.67
N ALA A 2 17.08 12.11 -59.34
CA ALA A 2 16.36 11.22 -58.43
C ALA A 2 15.09 11.94 -57.96
N ASP A 3 13.97 11.25 -58.15
CA ASP A 3 12.59 11.72 -58.03
C ASP A 3 12.23 11.96 -56.55
N GLY A 4 11.78 13.17 -56.24
CA GLY A 4 11.40 13.59 -54.89
C GLY A 4 9.96 13.20 -54.61
N GLN A 5 9.75 12.17 -53.79
CA GLN A 5 8.41 11.79 -53.33
C GLN A 5 7.72 12.96 -52.60
N PRO A 6 6.45 13.29 -52.95
CA PRO A 6 5.73 14.36 -52.28
C PRO A 6 5.44 13.99 -50.82
N ARG A 7 5.80 14.90 -49.90
CA ARG A 7 5.40 14.82 -48.48
C ARG A 7 3.86 14.76 -48.42
N ARG A 8 3.32 13.68 -47.85
CA ARG A 8 1.86 13.48 -47.72
C ARG A 8 1.25 14.61 -46.87
N ALA A 9 0.41 15.45 -47.49
CA ALA A 9 -0.26 16.59 -46.87
C ALA A 9 -1.47 16.21 -45.98
N ALA A 10 -1.77 14.92 -45.86
CA ALA A 10 -2.91 14.39 -45.10
C ALA A 10 -2.57 13.06 -44.41
N ASP A 11 -3.34 12.71 -43.38
CA ASP A 11 -3.26 11.41 -42.70
C ASP A 11 -3.73 10.25 -43.60
N SER A 12 -3.62 9.01 -43.11
CA SER A 12 -4.03 7.80 -43.85
C SER A 12 -5.53 7.75 -44.17
N ALA A 13 -6.33 8.62 -43.56
CA ALA A 13 -7.75 8.81 -43.86
C ALA A 13 -8.02 10.02 -44.78
N GLY A 14 -6.98 10.67 -45.32
CA GLY A 14 -7.11 11.79 -46.25
C GLY A 14 -7.44 13.12 -45.58
N ARG A 15 -7.33 13.23 -44.25
CA ARG A 15 -7.59 14.48 -43.55
C ARG A 15 -6.33 15.35 -43.47
N PRO A 16 -6.38 16.65 -43.79
CA PRO A 16 -5.22 17.53 -43.76
C PRO A 16 -4.54 17.59 -42.38
N TRP A 17 -3.21 17.76 -42.40
CA TRP A 17 -2.41 18.02 -41.18
C TRP A 17 -2.48 19.49 -40.72
N GLU A 18 -2.86 20.39 -41.62
CA GLU A 18 -2.94 21.83 -41.37
C GLU A 18 -3.89 22.15 -40.20
N GLY A 19 -3.44 22.99 -39.28
CA GLY A 19 -4.22 23.41 -38.10
C GLY A 19 -4.27 22.40 -36.94
N ARG A 20 -3.58 21.26 -37.03
CA ARG A 20 -3.44 20.33 -35.89
C ARG A 20 -2.24 20.69 -35.02
N SER A 21 -2.47 20.88 -33.73
CA SER A 21 -1.42 20.89 -32.70
C SER A 21 -1.22 19.47 -32.18
N PHE A 22 0.04 19.04 -32.06
CA PHE A 22 0.42 17.88 -31.27
C PHE A 22 1.23 18.39 -30.09
N ASP A 23 0.54 18.83 -29.04
CA ASP A 23 1.20 19.09 -27.77
C ASP A 23 1.68 17.74 -27.23
N HIS A 24 2.97 17.62 -26.94
CA HIS A 24 3.49 16.46 -26.23
C HIS A 24 2.73 16.32 -24.90
N HIS A 25 2.21 15.12 -24.62
CA HIS A 25 1.67 14.83 -23.29
C HIS A 25 2.78 15.04 -22.23
N ASP A 26 2.39 15.66 -21.11
CA ASP A 26 3.08 15.70 -19.81
C ASP A 26 4.61 15.59 -19.87
N THR A 27 5.31 16.70 -20.12
CA THR A 27 6.78 16.77 -20.11
C THR A 27 7.38 16.76 -18.70
N ALA A 28 6.55 16.65 -17.65
CA ALA A 28 6.96 16.70 -16.25
C ALA A 28 8.07 15.70 -15.90
N TYR A 29 8.14 14.57 -16.62
CA TYR A 29 9.13 13.49 -16.42
C TYR A 29 10.05 13.28 -17.64
N ALA A 30 10.18 14.26 -18.53
CA ALA A 30 10.98 14.12 -19.76
C ALA A 30 12.49 13.90 -19.49
N HIS A 31 12.99 14.35 -18.34
CA HIS A 31 14.39 14.20 -17.92
C HIS A 31 14.59 13.08 -16.90
N ASP A 32 13.58 12.26 -16.70
CA ASP A 32 13.63 11.18 -15.75
C ASP A 32 14.47 10.02 -16.29
N ASP A 33 15.53 9.66 -15.58
CA ASP A 33 16.49 8.63 -15.99
C ASP A 33 16.01 7.19 -15.71
N GLY A 34 14.84 7.04 -15.09
CA GLY A 34 14.27 5.74 -14.76
C GLY A 34 14.82 5.10 -13.48
N SER A 35 15.73 5.76 -12.77
CA SER A 35 16.27 5.26 -11.49
C SER A 35 15.26 5.40 -10.35
N ALA A 36 15.49 4.62 -9.28
CA ALA A 36 14.70 4.73 -8.06
C ALA A 36 15.05 6.02 -7.30
N PRO A 37 14.07 6.75 -6.74
CA PRO A 37 14.36 7.88 -5.87
C PRO A 37 15.24 7.45 -4.69
N ALA A 38 16.41 8.07 -4.52
CA ALA A 38 17.39 7.66 -3.50
C ALA A 38 16.80 7.69 -2.07
N GLY A 39 16.02 8.74 -1.75
CA GLY A 39 15.36 8.86 -0.45
C GLY A 39 14.40 7.71 -0.16
N PHE A 40 13.67 7.21 -1.17
CA PHE A 40 12.79 6.04 -1.01
C PHE A 40 13.61 4.78 -0.72
N VAL A 41 14.67 4.53 -1.48
CA VAL A 41 15.54 3.37 -1.30
C VAL A 41 16.17 3.37 0.11
N ASP A 42 16.65 4.52 0.57
CA ASP A 42 17.27 4.64 1.89
C ASP A 42 16.25 4.48 3.01
N ALA A 43 15.05 5.06 2.87
CA ALA A 43 13.98 4.91 3.86
C ALA A 43 13.48 3.46 3.98
N VAL A 44 13.31 2.74 2.87
CA VAL A 44 12.92 1.31 2.90
C VAL A 44 14.02 0.45 3.52
N ARG A 45 15.30 0.75 3.24
CA ARG A 45 16.43 0.06 3.89
C ARG A 45 16.41 0.27 5.40
N ALA A 46 16.23 1.53 5.84
CA ALA A 46 16.16 1.87 7.27
C ALA A 46 14.94 1.24 7.96
N LEU A 47 13.80 1.13 7.28
CA LEU A 47 12.66 0.39 7.80
C LEU A 47 12.98 -1.10 7.96
N ALA A 48 13.63 -1.70 6.97
CA ALA A 48 13.94 -3.13 6.96
C ALA A 48 14.97 -3.56 8.04
N ASP A 49 15.90 -2.68 8.40
CA ASP A 49 16.89 -2.91 9.47
C ASP A 49 16.47 -2.37 10.85
N GLY A 50 15.34 -1.67 10.92
CA GLY A 50 14.76 -1.13 12.15
C GLY A 50 15.38 0.19 12.63
N SER A 51 16.25 0.83 11.83
CA SER A 51 16.79 2.17 12.12
C SER A 51 15.87 3.32 11.70
N GLY A 52 14.83 3.02 10.91
CA GLY A 52 13.82 3.98 10.44
C GLY A 52 12.39 3.46 10.62
N GLY A 53 11.42 4.36 10.43
CA GLY A 53 9.99 4.07 10.57
C GLY A 53 9.21 4.27 9.27
N ARG A 54 7.98 3.75 9.25
CA ARG A 54 7.09 3.85 8.07
C ARG A 54 6.82 5.30 7.65
N SER A 55 6.76 6.24 8.59
CA SER A 55 6.56 7.66 8.28
C SER A 55 7.68 8.24 7.41
N ALA A 56 8.93 7.84 7.64
CA ALA A 56 10.05 8.27 6.82
C ALA A 56 9.92 7.77 5.36
N VAL A 57 9.36 6.58 5.16
CA VAL A 57 9.09 6.03 3.82
C VAL A 57 7.98 6.81 3.11
N VAL A 58 6.89 7.12 3.82
CA VAL A 58 5.80 7.95 3.29
C VAL A 58 6.33 9.34 2.91
N ASP A 59 7.13 9.96 3.77
CA ASP A 59 7.70 11.28 3.50
C ASP A 59 8.71 11.25 2.34
N ALA A 60 9.51 10.19 2.22
CA ALA A 60 10.44 10.01 1.10
C ALA A 60 9.76 9.85 -0.27
N LEU A 61 8.48 9.46 -0.29
CA LEU A 61 7.69 9.36 -1.51
C LEU A 61 7.02 10.68 -1.91
N ARG A 62 6.98 11.69 -1.05
CA ARG A 62 6.39 13.00 -1.38
C ARG A 62 7.15 13.66 -2.52
N GLY A 63 6.42 14.13 -3.52
CA GLY A 63 6.99 14.70 -4.74
C GLY A 63 7.70 13.69 -5.66
N ALA A 64 7.81 12.42 -5.26
CA ALA A 64 8.36 11.37 -6.11
C ALA A 64 7.32 10.90 -7.14
N ARG A 65 7.81 10.21 -8.17
CA ARG A 65 6.99 9.45 -9.11
C ARG A 65 7.11 7.96 -8.83
N LEU A 66 6.03 7.24 -9.12
CA LEU A 66 6.04 5.80 -9.33
C LEU A 66 5.85 5.50 -10.82
N LEU A 67 6.18 4.29 -11.22
CA LEU A 67 5.98 3.78 -12.56
C LEU A 67 4.80 2.81 -12.57
N VAL A 68 3.79 3.14 -13.35
CA VAL A 68 2.68 2.23 -13.64
C VAL A 68 3.12 1.26 -14.76
N PRO A 69 3.01 -0.06 -14.55
CA PRO A 69 3.37 -1.03 -15.57
C PRO A 69 2.25 -1.18 -16.60
N LEU A 70 2.40 -0.55 -17.77
CA LEU A 70 1.48 -0.81 -18.88
C LEU A 70 1.86 -2.12 -19.58
N LEU A 71 0.95 -3.08 -19.55
CA LEU A 71 1.02 -4.29 -20.36
C LEU A 71 0.13 -4.12 -21.59
N ALA A 72 0.58 -4.66 -22.73
CA ALA A 72 -0.30 -4.77 -23.87
C ALA A 72 -1.36 -5.83 -23.56
N ALA A 73 -2.58 -5.41 -23.26
CA ALA A 73 -3.73 -6.30 -23.38
C ALA A 73 -3.94 -6.56 -24.88
N ALA A 74 -3.99 -7.82 -25.30
CA ALA A 74 -4.48 -8.13 -26.64
C ALA A 74 -5.96 -7.75 -26.67
N GLY A 75 -6.29 -6.65 -27.35
CA GLY A 75 -7.68 -6.28 -27.60
C GLY A 75 -8.39 -7.33 -28.44
N GLU A 76 -9.72 -7.30 -28.45
CA GLU A 76 -10.48 -8.09 -29.43
C GLU A 76 -10.12 -7.63 -30.84
N THR A 77 -9.53 -8.52 -31.65
CA THR A 77 -9.34 -8.26 -33.07
C THR A 77 -10.64 -8.52 -33.83
N GLY A 78 -11.19 -7.50 -34.46
CA GLY A 78 -12.26 -7.64 -35.44
C GLY A 78 -11.73 -7.79 -36.86
N VAL A 79 -12.63 -8.10 -37.80
CA VAL A 79 -12.36 -8.03 -39.24
C VAL A 79 -13.24 -6.92 -39.80
N ASP A 80 -12.67 -5.98 -40.55
CA ASP A 80 -13.47 -4.95 -41.24
C ASP A 80 -14.15 -5.50 -42.51
N ASP A 81 -15.01 -4.70 -43.13
CA ASP A 81 -15.76 -5.08 -44.34
C ASP A 81 -14.86 -5.43 -45.56
N ARG A 82 -13.54 -5.25 -45.43
CA ARG A 82 -12.53 -5.55 -46.45
C ARG A 82 -11.62 -6.72 -46.06
N GLY A 83 -11.96 -7.47 -45.01
CA GLY A 83 -11.20 -8.63 -44.58
C GLY A 83 -9.91 -8.30 -43.81
N ARG A 84 -9.72 -7.06 -43.36
CA ARG A 84 -8.52 -6.66 -42.60
C ARG A 84 -8.75 -6.82 -41.12
N THR A 85 -7.78 -7.42 -40.42
CA THR A 85 -7.76 -7.45 -38.96
C THR A 85 -7.65 -6.03 -38.42
N VAL A 86 -8.67 -5.58 -37.71
CA VAL A 86 -8.73 -4.27 -37.05
C VAL A 86 -8.80 -4.49 -35.54
N ASP A 87 -7.92 -3.83 -34.82
CA ASP A 87 -7.91 -3.83 -33.35
C ASP A 87 -9.13 -3.00 -32.88
N LYS A 88 -10.13 -3.63 -32.25
CA LYS A 88 -11.42 -2.96 -31.95
C LYS A 88 -11.38 -2.14 -30.66
N THR A 89 -10.56 -2.53 -29.69
CA THR A 89 -10.48 -1.80 -28.42
C THR A 89 -9.09 -1.99 -27.82
N GLN A 90 -8.27 -0.94 -27.80
CA GLN A 90 -7.09 -0.90 -26.95
C GLN A 90 -7.49 -0.32 -25.60
N GLU A 91 -7.81 -1.19 -24.63
CA GLU A 91 -7.98 -0.78 -23.24
C GLU A 91 -6.63 -0.82 -22.53
N LEU A 92 -6.10 0.36 -22.19
CA LEU A 92 -4.98 0.49 -21.27
C LEU A 92 -5.49 0.23 -19.86
N SER A 93 -5.46 -1.03 -19.42
CA SER A 93 -5.83 -1.40 -18.05
C SER A 93 -4.60 -1.33 -17.13
N ILE A 94 -4.74 -0.67 -15.99
CA ILE A 94 -3.77 -0.78 -14.90
C ILE A 94 -3.84 -2.21 -14.39
N VAL A 95 -2.70 -2.91 -14.46
CA VAL A 95 -2.63 -4.30 -14.00
C VAL A 95 -2.96 -4.33 -12.51
N THR A 96 -3.87 -5.21 -12.12
CA THR A 96 -4.13 -5.52 -10.71
C THR A 96 -3.69 -6.95 -10.46
N VAL A 97 -2.94 -7.18 -9.38
CA VAL A 97 -2.49 -8.53 -8.96
C VAL A 97 -3.13 -8.90 -7.63
N LEU A 98 -2.97 -10.15 -7.20
CA LEU A 98 -3.40 -10.57 -5.86
C LEU A 98 -2.25 -10.39 -4.87
N GLY A 99 -2.55 -9.78 -3.72
CA GLY A 99 -1.63 -9.71 -2.59
C GLY A 99 -1.52 -11.04 -1.84
N PRO A 100 -0.65 -11.14 -0.83
CA PRO A 100 -0.48 -12.34 -0.01
C PRO A 100 -1.77 -12.78 0.72
N ASP A 101 -2.67 -11.84 0.96
CA ASP A 101 -3.99 -12.02 1.58
C ASP A 101 -5.09 -12.43 0.58
N GLY A 102 -4.73 -12.62 -0.70
CA GLY A 102 -5.66 -12.98 -1.78
C GLY A 102 -6.55 -11.82 -2.23
N ARG A 103 -6.37 -10.61 -1.71
CA ARG A 103 -7.12 -9.43 -2.13
C ARG A 103 -6.39 -8.71 -3.27
N PRO A 104 -7.07 -7.91 -4.11
CA PRO A 104 -6.42 -7.21 -5.24
C PRO A 104 -5.49 -6.07 -4.77
N ILE A 105 -4.33 -5.86 -5.40
CA ILE A 105 -3.35 -4.80 -5.09
C ILE A 105 -2.74 -4.26 -6.39
N LEU A 106 -2.44 -2.94 -6.45
CA LEU A 106 -1.79 -2.35 -7.61
C LEU A 106 -0.26 -2.50 -7.53
N PRO A 107 0.40 -3.18 -8.49
CA PRO A 107 1.85 -3.15 -8.61
C PRO A 107 2.29 -1.82 -9.23
N MET A 108 3.23 -1.14 -8.58
CA MET A 108 3.93 0.03 -9.11
C MET A 108 5.42 -0.10 -8.81
N PHE A 109 6.26 0.67 -9.51
CA PHE A 109 7.70 0.52 -9.42
C PHE A 109 8.39 1.85 -9.15
N SER A 110 9.43 1.83 -8.33
CA SER A 110 10.30 2.98 -8.11
C SER A 110 11.29 3.18 -9.28
N SER A 111 11.65 2.09 -9.97
CA SER A 111 12.64 2.09 -11.06
C SER A 111 12.21 1.28 -12.28
N VAL A 112 12.74 1.67 -13.44
CA VAL A 112 12.55 0.94 -14.71
C VAL A 112 13.18 -0.45 -14.64
N ASP A 113 14.34 -0.58 -14.00
CA ASP A 113 15.03 -1.87 -13.86
C ASP A 113 14.25 -2.84 -12.98
N GLY A 114 13.69 -2.37 -11.85
CA GLY A 114 12.79 -3.16 -11.02
C GLY A 114 11.55 -3.65 -11.79
N MET A 115 10.93 -2.75 -12.55
CA MET A 115 9.76 -3.09 -13.38
C MET A 115 10.09 -4.11 -14.48
N ARG A 116 11.23 -3.95 -15.16
CA ARG A 116 11.69 -4.91 -16.19
C ARG A 116 12.03 -6.27 -15.59
N GLY A 117 12.58 -6.29 -14.38
CA GLY A 117 12.83 -7.52 -13.62
C GLY A 117 11.53 -8.25 -13.26
N TRP A 118 10.46 -7.51 -12.96
CA TRP A 118 9.14 -8.07 -12.70
C TRP A 118 8.44 -8.57 -13.98
N ASN A 119 8.44 -7.78 -15.05
CA ASN A 119 7.89 -8.15 -16.34
C ASN A 119 8.58 -7.41 -17.49
N ALA A 120 9.33 -8.14 -18.32
CA ALA A 120 10.09 -7.57 -19.44
C ALA A 120 9.21 -6.91 -20.53
N ALA A 121 7.91 -7.23 -20.59
CA ALA A 121 6.97 -6.60 -21.53
C ALA A 121 6.30 -5.33 -20.98
N ALA A 122 6.50 -5.01 -19.69
CA ALA A 122 5.94 -3.81 -19.09
C ALA A 122 6.60 -2.54 -19.64
N ARG A 123 5.76 -1.58 -20.03
CA ARG A 123 6.19 -0.25 -20.46
C ARG A 123 5.98 0.74 -19.30
N PRO A 124 7.00 1.52 -18.92
CA PRO A 124 6.91 2.39 -17.76
C PRO A 124 6.10 3.63 -18.11
N VAL A 125 5.11 3.95 -17.27
CA VAL A 125 4.44 5.25 -17.30
C VAL A 125 4.68 5.97 -15.97
N PRO A 126 5.45 7.06 -15.95
CA PRO A 126 5.68 7.81 -14.74
C PRO A 126 4.39 8.49 -14.29
N THR A 127 4.10 8.40 -13.00
CA THR A 127 2.92 8.95 -12.36
C THR A 127 3.32 9.53 -11.02
N GLY A 128 2.99 10.81 -10.77
CA GLY A 128 3.24 11.46 -9.49
C GLY A 128 2.50 10.75 -8.36
N ILE A 129 3.11 10.73 -7.16
CA ILE A 129 2.60 9.95 -6.02
C ILE A 129 1.14 10.23 -5.66
N GLY A 130 0.68 11.48 -5.76
CA GLY A 130 -0.72 11.84 -5.50
C GLY A 130 -1.69 11.20 -6.50
N ARG A 131 -1.33 11.12 -7.78
CA ARG A 131 -2.16 10.45 -8.80
C ARG A 131 -2.14 8.93 -8.62
N ALA A 132 -0.99 8.36 -8.25
CA ALA A 132 -0.89 6.95 -7.90
C ALA A 132 -1.79 6.62 -6.70
N ALA A 133 -1.76 7.46 -5.65
CA ALA A 133 -2.61 7.31 -4.49
C ALA A 133 -4.11 7.43 -4.83
N ALA A 134 -4.50 8.42 -5.62
CA ALA A 134 -5.87 8.55 -6.10
C ALA A 134 -6.36 7.29 -6.84
N ALA A 135 -5.55 6.78 -7.77
CA ALA A 135 -5.90 5.58 -8.55
C ALA A 135 -6.03 4.33 -7.67
N ALA A 136 -5.19 4.20 -6.64
CA ALA A 136 -5.28 3.11 -5.68
C ALA A 136 -6.52 3.21 -4.80
N LEU A 137 -6.84 4.42 -4.30
CA LEU A 137 -8.01 4.66 -3.44
C LEU A 137 -9.35 4.52 -4.19
N ASP A 138 -9.38 4.80 -5.49
CA ASP A 138 -10.54 4.51 -6.36
C ASP A 138 -10.66 3.01 -6.73
N GLY A 139 -9.61 2.23 -6.46
CA GLY A 139 -9.55 0.80 -6.74
C GLY A 139 -9.32 -0.03 -5.47
N PRO A 140 -8.23 -0.81 -5.37
CA PRO A 140 -8.03 -1.79 -4.29
C PRO A 140 -7.63 -1.19 -2.92
N GLY A 141 -7.42 0.12 -2.83
CA GLY A 141 -7.00 0.82 -1.61
C GLY A 141 -5.56 0.56 -1.17
N ARG A 142 -4.72 -0.06 -2.02
CA ARG A 142 -3.30 -0.33 -1.72
C ARG A 142 -2.44 -0.52 -2.95
N ILE A 143 -1.16 -0.16 -2.81
CA ILE A 143 -0.10 -0.29 -3.82
C ILE A 143 1.00 -1.17 -3.26
N VAL A 144 1.51 -2.13 -4.02
CA VAL A 144 2.83 -2.74 -3.78
C VAL A 144 3.84 -2.05 -4.67
N VAL A 145 4.81 -1.38 -4.05
CA VAL A 145 5.97 -0.79 -4.71
C VAL A 145 7.05 -1.86 -4.83
N ASP A 146 7.64 -2.00 -6.02
CA ASP A 146 8.72 -2.96 -6.34
C ASP A 146 8.46 -4.41 -5.85
N PRO A 147 7.34 -5.04 -6.25
CA PRO A 147 7.01 -6.40 -5.83
C PRO A 147 8.14 -7.41 -6.11
N GLY A 148 8.58 -8.13 -5.08
CA GLY A 148 9.66 -9.12 -5.14
C GLY A 148 11.08 -8.54 -5.07
N ALA A 149 11.24 -7.22 -5.00
CA ALA A 149 12.55 -6.58 -4.90
C ALA A 149 12.97 -6.33 -3.44
N ALA A 150 14.25 -5.96 -3.24
CA ALA A 150 14.74 -5.54 -1.93
C ALA A 150 14.07 -4.25 -1.41
N THR A 151 13.46 -3.47 -2.31
CA THR A 151 12.69 -2.25 -2.01
C THR A 151 11.18 -2.50 -1.94
N GLU A 152 10.74 -3.76 -1.87
CA GLU A 152 9.33 -4.10 -1.77
C GLU A 152 8.68 -3.44 -0.56
N LEU A 153 7.61 -2.69 -0.80
CA LEU A 153 6.83 -2.02 0.24
C LEU A 153 5.38 -1.86 -0.21
N VAL A 154 4.46 -2.20 0.67
CA VAL A 154 3.03 -1.95 0.50
C VAL A 154 2.64 -0.63 1.15
N LEU A 155 2.05 0.24 0.33
CA LEU A 155 1.35 1.45 0.75
C LEU A 155 -0.10 1.09 1.05
N THR A 156 -0.49 1.21 2.31
CA THR A 156 -1.85 0.94 2.81
C THR A 156 -2.77 2.14 2.62
N ARG A 157 -4.07 1.97 2.89
CA ARG A 157 -5.07 3.04 2.73
C ARG A 157 -4.65 4.35 3.40
N THR A 158 -4.23 4.29 4.67
CA THR A 158 -3.91 5.49 5.45
C THR A 158 -2.67 6.22 4.92
N MET A 159 -1.68 5.48 4.40
CA MET A 159 -0.51 6.07 3.74
C MET A 159 -0.92 6.78 2.45
N LEU A 160 -1.77 6.13 1.65
CA LEU A 160 -2.24 6.68 0.37
C LEU A 160 -3.08 7.94 0.58
N GLU A 161 -3.95 7.97 1.58
CA GLU A 161 -4.73 9.18 1.93
C GLU A 161 -3.82 10.36 2.28
N ALA A 162 -2.77 10.11 3.06
CA ALA A 162 -1.79 11.14 3.42
C ALA A 162 -0.94 11.60 2.24
N LEU A 163 -0.57 10.69 1.33
CA LEU A 163 0.15 11.02 0.09
C LEU A 163 -0.74 11.78 -0.90
N LEU A 164 -2.03 11.46 -0.97
CA LEU A 164 -3.00 12.12 -1.83
C LEU A 164 -3.25 13.57 -1.38
N THR A 165 -3.37 13.77 -0.07
CA THR A 165 -3.68 15.08 0.54
C THR A 165 -2.45 15.90 0.90
N ASP A 166 -1.26 15.35 0.68
CA ASP A 166 0.03 15.86 1.14
C ASP A 166 0.05 16.20 2.65
N ALA A 167 -0.70 15.45 3.45
CA ALA A 167 -0.76 15.59 4.90
C ALA A 167 0.34 14.76 5.58
N PRO A 168 0.88 15.20 6.74
CA PRO A 168 1.81 14.39 7.52
C PRO A 168 1.15 13.06 7.92
N TRP A 169 1.94 11.99 7.95
CA TRP A 169 1.45 10.66 8.30
C TRP A 169 2.21 10.10 9.49
N THR A 170 1.47 9.58 10.45
CA THR A 170 2.00 8.83 11.59
C THR A 170 1.42 7.43 11.56
N TRP A 171 2.24 6.45 11.95
CA TRP A 171 1.76 5.08 12.01
C TRP A 171 0.74 4.95 13.15
N GLY A 172 -0.49 4.53 12.83
CA GLY A 172 -1.59 4.53 13.81
C GLY A 172 -1.32 3.67 15.05
N VAL A 173 -0.43 2.67 14.96
CA VAL A 173 -0.01 1.84 16.09
C VAL A 173 0.83 2.63 17.12
N GLU A 174 1.49 3.70 16.69
CA GLU A 174 2.24 4.63 17.54
C GLU A 174 1.36 5.78 18.06
N ASP A 175 0.12 5.93 17.59
CA ASP A 175 -0.81 6.98 18.04
C ASP A 175 -1.34 6.66 19.45
N PRO A 176 -1.04 7.49 20.47
CA PRO A 176 -1.50 7.25 21.84
C PRO A 176 -3.03 7.16 21.98
N ALA A 177 -3.78 7.84 21.12
CA ALA A 177 -5.24 7.78 21.15
C ALA A 177 -5.75 6.41 20.68
N VAL A 178 -5.14 5.84 19.64
CA VAL A 178 -5.43 4.48 19.17
C VAL A 178 -5.02 3.47 20.23
N GLN A 179 -3.81 3.60 20.79
CA GLN A 179 -3.32 2.74 21.86
C GLN A 179 -4.27 2.75 23.07
N GLY A 180 -4.71 3.94 23.50
CA GLY A 180 -5.68 4.10 24.59
C GLY A 180 -7.01 3.43 24.30
N ALA A 181 -7.58 3.66 23.11
CA ALA A 181 -8.84 3.04 22.68
C ALA A 181 -8.76 1.51 22.66
N VAL A 182 -7.65 0.96 22.14
CA VAL A 182 -7.41 -0.49 22.10
C VAL A 182 -7.30 -1.09 23.50
N VAL A 183 -6.49 -0.46 24.35
CA VAL A 183 -6.28 -0.91 25.73
C VAL A 183 -7.58 -0.84 26.53
N ASP A 184 -8.34 0.25 26.42
CA ASP A 184 -9.60 0.41 27.16
C ASP A 184 -10.66 -0.59 26.71
N ALA A 185 -10.80 -0.85 25.41
CA ALA A 185 -11.74 -1.85 24.90
C ALA A 185 -11.39 -3.28 25.38
N MET A 186 -10.09 -3.62 25.39
CA MET A 186 -9.62 -4.92 25.85
C MET A 186 -9.75 -5.06 27.37
N LEU A 187 -9.34 -4.07 28.16
CA LEU A 187 -9.41 -4.13 29.63
C LEU A 187 -10.80 -3.90 30.21
N ALA A 188 -11.76 -3.42 29.40
CA ALA A 188 -13.18 -3.45 29.76
C ALA A 188 -13.69 -4.89 29.98
N GLN A 189 -13.01 -5.89 29.41
CA GLN A 189 -13.30 -7.30 29.59
C GLN A 189 -12.59 -7.86 30.83
N PRO A 190 -13.32 -8.27 31.89
CA PRO A 190 -12.71 -8.71 33.15
C PRO A 190 -11.64 -9.80 33.00
N ALA A 191 -11.81 -10.73 32.05
CA ALA A 191 -10.89 -11.83 31.84
C ALA A 191 -9.52 -11.39 31.29
N VAL A 192 -9.42 -10.22 30.65
CA VAL A 192 -8.17 -9.70 30.11
C VAL A 192 -7.35 -9.06 31.24
N GLN A 193 -6.16 -9.61 31.48
CA GLN A 193 -5.25 -9.21 32.56
C GLN A 193 -4.09 -8.35 32.05
N ALA A 194 -3.71 -8.48 30.78
CA ALA A 194 -2.75 -7.61 30.13
C ALA A 194 -2.97 -7.54 28.63
N VAL A 195 -2.49 -6.45 28.03
CA VAL A 195 -2.55 -6.17 26.60
C VAL A 195 -1.15 -5.82 26.12
N VAL A 196 -0.72 -6.48 25.06
CA VAL A 196 0.51 -6.12 24.33
C VAL A 196 0.15 -5.76 22.90
N LEU A 197 0.60 -4.59 22.45
CA LEU A 197 0.42 -4.10 21.09
C LEU A 197 1.74 -4.26 20.34
N ALA A 198 1.68 -4.85 19.16
CA ALA A 198 2.80 -5.02 18.26
C ALA A 198 2.32 -4.97 16.80
N THR A 199 3.23 -5.10 15.85
CA THR A 199 2.89 -5.27 14.43
C THR A 199 3.24 -6.66 13.94
N GLY A 200 2.36 -7.22 13.12
CA GLY A 200 2.61 -8.46 12.39
C GLY A 200 3.40 -8.23 11.10
N ASP A 201 3.53 -6.98 10.66
CA ASP A 201 4.08 -6.62 9.35
C ASP A 201 5.17 -5.54 9.42
N PRO A 202 6.28 -5.77 10.15
CA PRO A 202 7.29 -4.73 10.41
C PRO A 202 7.91 -4.09 9.17
N ARG A 203 7.88 -4.78 8.02
CA ARG A 203 8.44 -4.29 6.76
C ARG A 203 7.39 -3.70 5.81
N SER A 204 6.12 -3.66 6.22
CA SER A 204 5.01 -3.23 5.36
C SER A 204 4.90 -4.07 4.09
N THR A 205 4.97 -5.40 4.18
CA THR A 205 4.90 -6.33 3.03
C THR A 205 3.64 -7.20 3.06
N LEU A 206 2.63 -6.83 3.86
CA LEU A 206 1.44 -7.64 4.15
C LEU A 206 1.78 -9.03 4.71
N ALA A 207 2.85 -9.14 5.52
CA ALA A 207 3.24 -10.40 6.16
C ALA A 207 2.36 -10.77 7.38
N GLY A 208 1.59 -9.81 7.88
CA GLY A 208 0.72 -9.92 9.05
C GLY A 208 -0.19 -8.70 9.16
N ALA A 209 -0.90 -8.57 10.29
CA ALA A 209 -1.73 -7.40 10.52
C ALA A 209 -0.88 -6.16 10.85
N ASP A 210 -1.38 -4.99 10.48
CA ASP A 210 -0.79 -3.70 10.81
C ASP A 210 -0.67 -3.55 12.34
N LEU A 211 -1.78 -3.82 13.04
CA LEU A 211 -1.84 -3.95 14.50
C LEU A 211 -2.15 -5.40 14.93
N GLU A 212 -1.26 -5.99 15.71
CA GLU A 212 -1.53 -7.22 16.48
C GLU A 212 -1.78 -6.87 17.95
N VAL A 213 -2.98 -7.22 18.43
CA VAL A 213 -3.38 -7.06 19.84
C VAL A 213 -3.27 -8.42 20.52
N HIS A 214 -2.30 -8.55 21.43
CA HIS A 214 -2.12 -9.74 22.23
C HIS A 214 -2.85 -9.56 23.57
N ALA A 215 -4.02 -10.18 23.70
CA ALA A 215 -4.80 -10.21 24.93
C ALA A 215 -4.35 -11.40 25.78
N LEU A 216 -3.79 -11.11 26.96
CA LEU A 216 -3.44 -12.13 27.94
C LEU A 216 -4.60 -12.27 28.93
N VAL A 217 -5.22 -13.45 28.93
CA VAL A 217 -6.44 -13.71 29.70
C VAL A 217 -6.20 -14.66 30.86
N ASP A 218 -6.96 -14.50 31.94
CA ASP A 218 -7.01 -15.45 33.04
C ASP A 218 -7.67 -16.79 32.63
N ALA A 219 -7.99 -17.64 33.61
CA ALA A 219 -8.59 -18.96 33.38
C ALA A 219 -10.13 -18.95 33.27
N ALA A 220 -10.78 -17.79 33.17
CA ALA A 220 -12.23 -17.71 33.06
C ALA A 220 -12.74 -18.51 31.84
N PRO A 221 -13.87 -19.24 31.98
CA PRO A 221 -14.40 -20.08 30.92
C PRO A 221 -14.90 -19.29 29.71
N ASP A 222 -15.36 -18.06 29.93
CA ASP A 222 -15.90 -17.12 28.94
C ASP A 222 -14.86 -16.13 28.41
N ALA A 223 -13.58 -16.27 28.76
CA ALA A 223 -12.52 -15.35 28.36
C ALA A 223 -12.42 -15.16 26.84
N ALA A 224 -12.67 -16.21 26.05
CA ALA A 224 -12.66 -16.14 24.60
C ALA A 224 -13.82 -15.29 24.04
N GLU A 225 -15.02 -15.42 24.62
CA GLU A 225 -16.20 -14.64 24.23
C GLU A 225 -16.01 -13.17 24.59
N GLN A 226 -15.43 -12.89 25.76
CA GLN A 226 -15.10 -11.53 26.17
C GLN A 226 -14.09 -10.87 25.22
N VAL A 227 -13.02 -11.58 24.83
CA VAL A 227 -12.06 -11.03 23.83
C VAL A 227 -12.73 -10.82 22.46
N GLN A 228 -13.65 -11.71 22.04
CA GLN A 228 -14.43 -11.50 20.82
C GLN A 228 -15.32 -10.25 20.91
N CYS A 229 -15.92 -9.98 22.07
CA CYS A 229 -16.68 -8.76 22.32
C CYS A 229 -15.80 -7.50 22.19
N ALA A 230 -14.61 -7.51 22.79
CA ALA A 230 -13.65 -6.42 22.62
C ALA A 230 -13.19 -6.25 21.17
N ALA A 231 -12.92 -7.36 20.46
CA ALA A 231 -12.53 -7.32 19.05
C ALA A 231 -13.63 -6.72 18.16
N ALA A 232 -14.90 -7.05 18.42
CA ALA A 232 -16.04 -6.44 17.73
C ALA A 232 -16.13 -4.94 18.01
N ALA A 233 -15.97 -4.53 19.28
CA ALA A 233 -15.96 -3.12 19.64
C ALA A 233 -14.82 -2.34 18.96
N LEU A 234 -13.65 -2.94 18.77
CA LEU A 234 -12.55 -2.34 18.01
C LEU A 234 -12.83 -2.22 16.52
N ALA A 235 -13.51 -3.20 15.92
CA ALA A 235 -13.93 -3.12 14.53
C ALA A 235 -14.95 -1.97 14.31
N ASP A 236 -15.77 -1.68 15.32
CA ASP A 236 -16.77 -0.60 15.30
C ASP A 236 -16.19 0.77 15.69
N ALA A 237 -14.99 0.83 16.27
CA ALA A 237 -14.35 2.09 16.68
C ALA A 237 -13.82 2.88 15.47
N GLU A 238 -14.45 4.03 15.19
CA GLU A 238 -14.07 4.89 14.05
C GLU A 238 -12.59 5.26 14.07
N LEU A 239 -12.07 5.69 15.22
CA LEU A 239 -10.65 6.04 15.38
C LEU A 239 -9.71 4.89 14.94
N VAL A 240 -10.05 3.65 15.29
CA VAL A 240 -9.24 2.49 14.93
C VAL A 240 -9.34 2.22 13.43
N ARG A 241 -10.54 2.22 12.86
CA ARG A 241 -10.75 2.02 11.42
C ARG A 241 -10.07 3.07 10.57
N GLU A 242 -10.12 4.33 10.99
CA GLU A 242 -9.52 5.45 10.27
C GLU A 242 -7.99 5.40 10.29
N ARG A 243 -7.38 4.90 11.38
CA ARG A 243 -5.94 4.98 11.61
C ARG A 243 -5.17 3.68 11.40
N ILE A 244 -5.83 2.52 11.45
CA ILE A 244 -5.22 1.20 11.34
C ILE A 244 -5.78 0.48 10.10
N ASP A 245 -4.89 -0.09 9.28
CA ASP A 245 -5.31 -0.78 8.05
C ASP A 245 -5.88 -2.18 8.34
N SER A 246 -5.29 -2.90 9.30
CA SER A 246 -5.75 -4.22 9.71
C SER A 246 -5.43 -4.52 11.18
N VAL A 247 -6.36 -5.20 11.85
CA VAL A 247 -6.23 -5.61 13.26
C VAL A 247 -6.33 -7.13 13.35
N ALA A 248 -5.40 -7.76 14.07
CA ALA A 248 -5.51 -9.15 14.49
C ALA A 248 -5.46 -9.24 16.02
N VAL A 249 -6.44 -9.92 16.61
CA VAL A 249 -6.46 -10.18 18.05
C VAL A 249 -5.98 -11.60 18.33
N ARG A 250 -4.96 -11.74 19.18
CA ARG A 250 -4.37 -13.02 19.59
C ARG A 250 -4.59 -13.22 21.08
N VAL A 251 -5.11 -14.38 21.46
CA VAL A 251 -5.38 -14.73 22.86
C VAL A 251 -4.25 -15.59 23.41
N HIS A 252 -3.78 -15.24 24.61
CA HIS A 252 -2.74 -15.96 25.35
C HIS A 252 -3.20 -16.17 26.78
N ARG A 253 -2.69 -17.21 27.46
CA ARG A 253 -2.93 -17.34 28.90
C ARG A 253 -2.02 -16.41 29.69
N TRP A 254 -2.59 -15.75 30.68
CA TRP A 254 -1.87 -14.96 31.67
C TRP A 254 -1.26 -15.90 32.71
N ASP A 255 0.05 -15.80 32.91
CA ASP A 255 0.83 -16.62 33.84
C ASP A 255 1.39 -15.81 35.03
N GLY A 256 0.89 -14.58 35.23
CA GLY A 256 1.43 -13.65 36.24
C GLY A 256 2.51 -12.70 35.71
N GLY A 257 2.67 -12.59 34.39
CA GLY A 257 3.52 -11.57 33.75
C GLY A 257 4.87 -12.08 33.23
N ALA A 258 5.07 -13.40 33.18
CA ALA A 258 6.28 -14.02 32.63
C ALA A 258 6.09 -14.52 31.18
N ALA A 259 4.88 -14.39 30.64
CA ALA A 259 4.50 -14.91 29.33
C ALA A 259 5.40 -14.36 28.21
N ARG A 260 6.02 -15.27 27.45
CA ARG A 260 6.73 -14.93 26.21
C ARG A 260 5.77 -14.97 25.05
N LEU A 261 5.57 -13.82 24.40
CA LEU A 261 4.71 -13.70 23.24
C LEU A 261 5.49 -13.92 21.93
N PRO A 262 4.92 -14.59 20.92
CA PRO A 262 5.54 -14.80 19.62
C PRO A 262 5.42 -13.55 18.74
N LEU A 263 6.02 -12.43 19.18
CA LEU A 263 5.96 -11.17 18.44
C LEU A 263 6.89 -11.19 17.21
N ARG A 264 6.42 -10.64 16.09
CA ARG A 264 7.23 -10.46 14.87
C ARG A 264 8.11 -9.21 14.91
N ALA A 265 7.77 -8.26 15.77
CA ALA A 265 8.48 -7.01 16.00
C ALA A 265 8.44 -6.69 17.51
N PRO A 266 9.32 -5.81 18.02
CA PRO A 266 9.21 -5.32 19.39
C PRO A 266 7.80 -4.77 19.68
N ALA A 267 7.33 -4.98 20.92
CA ALA A 267 6.08 -4.40 21.36
C ALA A 267 6.18 -2.87 21.34
N VAL A 268 5.15 -2.20 20.84
CA VAL A 268 5.03 -0.73 20.94
C VAL A 268 4.47 -0.32 22.29
N LEU A 269 3.67 -1.20 22.91
CA LEU A 269 3.06 -0.99 24.21
C LEU A 269 2.83 -2.34 24.89
N ALA A 270 3.08 -2.41 26.19
CA ALA A 270 2.66 -3.50 27.05
C ALA A 270 2.08 -2.89 28.32
N VAL A 271 0.86 -3.28 28.69
CA VAL A 271 0.16 -2.74 29.85
C VAL A 271 -0.66 -3.83 30.52
N THR A 272 -0.51 -3.94 31.84
CA THR A 272 -1.34 -4.80 32.68
C THR A 272 -2.59 -4.05 33.16
N ARG A 273 -3.61 -4.82 33.54
CA ARG A 273 -4.80 -4.29 34.21
C ARG A 273 -4.43 -3.45 35.43
N ALA A 274 -3.53 -3.97 36.28
CA ALA A 274 -3.09 -3.29 37.50
C ALA A 274 -2.40 -1.93 37.20
N GLU A 275 -1.53 -1.88 36.19
CA GLU A 275 -0.89 -0.62 35.77
C GLU A 275 -1.92 0.38 35.22
N ARG A 276 -2.89 -0.07 34.43
CA ARG A 276 -3.95 0.79 33.88
C ARG A 276 -4.85 1.35 34.98
N GLU A 277 -5.20 0.54 35.98
CA GLU A 277 -6.01 0.94 37.12
C GLU A 277 -5.27 1.94 38.02
N ALA A 278 -3.96 1.75 38.22
CA ALA A 278 -3.13 2.68 39.01
C ALA A 278 -2.91 4.05 38.34
N ALA A 279 -3.09 4.14 37.02
CA ALA A 279 -2.92 5.37 36.24
C ALA A 279 -4.20 6.22 36.09
N ARG A 280 -5.34 5.75 36.61
CA ARG A 280 -6.64 6.45 36.61
C ARG A 280 -6.88 7.19 37.92
#